data_AF-A0A433Q6U6-F1
#
_entry.id   AF-A0A433Q6U6-F1
#
_cell.length_a   1.000
_cell.length_b   1.000
_cell.length_c   1.000
_cell.angle_alpha   90.00
_cell.angle_beta   90.00
_cell.angle_gamma   90.00
#
_symmetry.space_group_name_H-M   'P 1'
#
loop_
_entity.id
_entity.type
_entity.pdbx_description
1 polymer ?
#
loop_
_entity_poly.entity_id
_entity_poly.type
_entity_poly.pdbx_seq_one_letter_code
_entity_poly.pdbx_strand_id
1 'polypeptide(L)'
;MQFQNGHTFVCHHHLLTSHVRGLLHGANDDLSALAIKGNGEDLMFIDVSEKLTAPTRLPSIPSSLYTFTSTTLRPFTDTLTNPILVIPSIPSCLLALTGWLLEYPTIYVQDSDQDAERCEWDSRGNCLGNVTLTVVRVKLLGGNDGRDHPLLSFSFPSDLVSATEAAGLVRKTEERYAARAAGQQVWVGVGLEVESACLSFVA
;
A
#
# COMPACT_ATOMS: atom_id res chain seq x y z
N MET A 1 3.10 -27.55 5.71
CA MET A 1 3.08 -26.68 6.89
C MET A 1 1.93 -25.70 6.70
N GLN A 2 0.80 -25.96 7.35
CA GLN A 2 -0.34 -25.04 7.40
C GLN A 2 -0.05 -24.03 8.53
N PHE A 3 0.08 -22.75 8.18
CA PHE A 3 0.21 -21.66 9.16
C PHE A 3 -1.15 -21.46 9.80
N GLN A 4 -1.35 -22.04 10.99
CA GLN A 4 -2.67 -22.16 11.58
C GLN A 4 -3.08 -20.99 12.48
N ASN A 5 -2.23 -20.00 12.79
CA ASN A 5 -2.58 -18.86 13.66
C ASN A 5 -1.55 -17.71 13.56
N GLY A 6 -1.43 -17.05 12.40
CA GLY A 6 -0.57 -15.86 12.33
C GLY A 6 -0.32 -15.33 10.93
N HIS A 7 -0.38 -14.01 10.80
CA HIS A 7 0.02 -13.29 9.59
C HIS A 7 1.54 -13.11 9.64
N THR A 8 2.27 -13.64 8.66
CA THR A 8 3.72 -13.44 8.56
C THR A 8 4.00 -12.47 7.43
N PHE A 9 4.51 -11.30 7.78
CA PHE A 9 5.04 -10.33 6.81
C PHE A 9 6.56 -10.49 6.75
N VAL A 10 7.08 -10.77 5.56
CA VAL A 10 8.52 -10.80 5.31
C VAL A 10 8.88 -9.55 4.53
N CYS A 11 9.70 -8.68 5.13
CA CYS A 11 10.20 -7.48 4.49
C CYS A 11 11.72 -7.40 4.72
N HIS A 12 12.45 -6.93 3.72
CA HIS A 12 13.87 -6.66 3.87
C HIS A 12 14.09 -5.51 4.85
N HIS A 13 14.87 -5.72 5.92
CA HIS A 13 15.12 -4.71 6.95
C HIS A 13 15.58 -3.36 6.38
N HIS A 14 16.47 -3.38 5.38
CA HIS A 14 16.93 -2.17 4.69
C HIS A 14 15.80 -1.43 3.98
N LEU A 15 14.93 -2.16 3.27
CA LEU A 15 13.78 -1.58 2.58
C LEU A 15 12.79 -0.98 3.58
N LEU A 16 12.47 -1.73 4.64
CA LEU A 16 11.63 -1.24 5.75
C LEU A 16 12.21 0.02 6.39
N THR A 17 13.53 0.06 6.63
CA THR A 17 14.22 1.23 7.18
C THR A 17 14.09 2.44 6.25
N SER A 18 14.26 2.24 4.94
CA SER A 18 14.09 3.29 3.94
C SER A 18 12.65 3.82 3.92
N HIS A 19 11.65 2.93 3.98
CA HIS A 19 10.25 3.31 4.07
C HIS A 19 9.93 4.10 5.33
N VAL A 20 10.30 3.58 6.50
CA VAL A 20 10.05 4.23 7.79
C VAL A 20 10.68 5.62 7.82
N ARG A 21 11.94 5.75 7.37
CA ARG A 21 12.58 7.07 7.26
C ARG A 21 11.81 7.95 6.30
N GLY A 22 11.44 7.48 5.12
CA GLY A 22 10.72 8.30 4.14
C GLY A 22 9.36 8.81 4.61
N LEU A 23 8.60 7.97 5.32
CA LEU A 23 7.30 8.32 5.88
C LEU A 23 7.45 9.36 7.01
N LEU A 24 8.45 9.20 7.87
CA LEU A 24 8.67 10.03 9.05
C LEU A 24 9.51 11.29 8.76
N HIS A 25 10.33 11.33 7.72
CA HIS A 25 11.11 12.52 7.34
C HIS A 25 10.22 13.64 6.80
N GLY A 26 9.02 13.31 6.31
CA GLY A 26 7.97 14.28 6.01
C GLY A 26 7.33 14.90 7.27
N ALA A 27 7.66 14.40 8.47
CA ALA A 27 7.09 14.80 9.75
C ALA A 27 8.18 15.36 10.67
N ASN A 28 8.65 16.59 10.42
CA ASN A 28 9.45 17.34 11.41
C ASN A 28 8.55 17.80 12.57
N ASP A 29 8.06 16.86 13.38
CA ASP A 29 7.23 17.04 14.59
C ASP A 29 5.90 17.82 14.42
N ASP A 30 5.51 18.15 13.18
CA ASP A 30 4.24 18.80 12.88
C ASP A 30 3.33 17.90 12.01
N LEU A 31 2.30 17.32 12.65
CA LEU A 31 1.29 16.48 12.02
C LEU A 31 0.49 17.23 10.92
N SER A 32 0.46 18.56 10.96
CA SER A 32 -0.23 19.38 9.96
C SER A 32 0.60 19.63 8.69
N ALA A 33 1.92 19.42 8.76
CA ALA A 33 2.85 19.53 7.64
C ALA A 33 3.03 18.21 6.86
N LEU A 34 2.43 17.12 7.35
CA LEU A 34 2.38 15.79 6.71
C LEU A 34 1.45 15.75 5.48
N ALA A 35 1.38 16.85 4.74
CA ALA A 35 0.81 16.90 3.41
C ALA A 35 1.70 16.07 2.47
N ILE A 36 1.38 14.77 2.36
CA ILE A 36 1.67 13.87 1.23
C ILE A 36 3.00 14.18 0.52
N LYS A 37 4.09 14.28 1.28
CA LYS A 37 5.45 14.38 0.74
C LYS A 37 6.36 13.44 1.51
N GLY A 38 5.96 12.18 1.59
CA GLY A 38 6.91 11.12 1.86
C GLY A 38 7.77 10.92 0.60
N ASN A 39 9.08 11.15 0.69
CA ASN A 39 10.06 10.84 -0.36
C ASN A 39 9.78 11.32 -1.81
N GLY A 40 8.98 12.37 -2.01
CA GLY A 40 8.63 12.82 -3.36
C GLY A 40 7.60 11.95 -4.09
N GLU A 41 6.86 11.10 -3.35
CA GLU A 41 5.81 10.24 -3.89
C GLU A 41 4.45 10.69 -3.35
N ASP A 42 3.55 11.06 -4.27
CA ASP A 42 2.18 11.49 -3.96
C ASP A 42 1.36 10.25 -3.54
N LEU A 43 1.44 9.84 -2.28
CA LEU A 43 0.60 8.76 -1.74
C LEU A 43 -0.85 9.23 -1.61
N MET A 44 -1.78 8.47 -2.17
CA MET A 44 -3.21 8.73 -2.03
C MET A 44 -3.82 7.82 -0.97
N PHE A 45 -4.36 8.40 0.10
CA PHE A 45 -5.10 7.65 1.11
C PHE A 45 -6.60 7.72 0.85
N ILE A 46 -7.27 6.57 0.88
CA ILE A 46 -8.71 6.45 0.65
C ILE A 46 -9.34 5.76 1.85
N ASP A 47 -10.18 6.50 2.57
CA ASP A 47 -11.00 5.98 3.65
C ASP A 47 -12.16 5.17 3.07
N VAL A 48 -12.22 3.91 3.49
CA VAL A 48 -13.25 2.92 3.16
C VAL A 48 -13.96 2.43 4.41
N SER A 49 -13.96 3.23 5.48
CA SER A 49 -14.65 2.90 6.73
C SER A 49 -16.15 2.72 6.49
N GLU A 50 -16.75 1.72 7.14
CA GLU A 50 -18.19 1.40 7.04
C GLU A 50 -19.11 2.56 7.49
N LYS A 51 -18.57 3.55 8.22
CA LYS A 51 -19.27 4.77 8.62
C LYS A 51 -19.57 5.70 7.41
N LEU A 52 -18.86 5.53 6.30
CA LEU A 52 -18.99 6.35 5.12
C LEU A 52 -20.02 5.75 4.15
N THR A 53 -20.80 6.62 3.51
CA THR A 53 -21.71 6.22 2.43
C THR A 53 -20.99 5.91 1.13
N ALA A 54 -19.78 6.44 0.95
CA ALA A 54 -18.89 6.18 -0.18
C ALA A 54 -17.43 6.36 0.24
N PRO A 55 -16.48 5.67 -0.42
CA PRO A 55 -15.05 5.90 -0.23
C PRO A 55 -14.70 7.38 -0.37
N THR A 56 -13.79 7.87 0.48
CA THR A 56 -13.43 9.30 0.52
C THR A 56 -11.92 9.47 0.60
N ARG A 57 -11.38 10.47 -0.10
CA ARG A 57 -9.95 10.78 -0.06
C ARG A 57 -9.59 11.46 1.27
N LEU A 58 -8.54 10.95 1.93
CA LEU A 58 -8.00 11.59 3.13
C LEU A 58 -6.98 12.67 2.75
N PRO A 59 -6.95 13.81 3.46
CA PRO A 59 -6.02 14.91 3.19
C PRO A 59 -4.60 14.65 3.70
N SER A 60 -4.43 13.68 4.61
CA SER A 60 -3.17 13.40 5.29
C SER A 60 -3.00 11.90 5.59
N ILE A 61 -1.82 11.54 6.09
CA ILE A 61 -1.54 10.18 6.57
C ILE A 61 -2.51 9.81 7.71
N PRO A 62 -3.07 8.58 7.70
CA PRO A 62 -3.87 8.08 8.82
C PRO A 62 -3.06 8.07 10.12
N SER A 63 -3.64 8.64 11.18
CA SER A 63 -3.02 8.70 12.51
C SER A 63 -2.58 7.33 13.00
N SER A 64 -3.40 6.29 12.77
CA SER A 64 -3.09 4.91 13.14
C SER A 64 -1.81 4.38 12.47
N LEU A 65 -1.63 4.64 11.16
CA LEU A 65 -0.41 4.27 10.42
C LEU A 65 0.80 5.05 10.92
N TYR A 66 0.66 6.36 11.15
CA TYR A 66 1.73 7.19 11.68
C TYR A 66 2.18 6.74 13.08
N THR A 67 1.22 6.53 13.99
CA THR A 67 1.49 6.06 15.35
C THR A 67 2.16 4.69 15.32
N PHE A 68 1.68 3.74 14.52
CA PHE A 68 2.30 2.43 14.41
C PHE A 68 3.74 2.51 13.88
N THR A 69 3.96 3.30 12.83
CA THR A 69 5.29 3.47 12.22
C THR A 69 6.27 4.13 13.21
N SER A 70 5.85 5.19 13.89
CA SER A 70 6.70 5.94 14.82
C SER A 70 7.01 5.19 16.12
N THR A 71 6.03 4.47 16.67
CA THR A 71 6.17 3.81 17.99
C THR A 71 6.64 2.36 17.92
N THR A 72 6.38 1.65 16.81
CA THR A 72 6.72 0.22 16.66
C THR A 72 7.80 0.01 15.62
N LEU A 73 7.63 0.51 14.40
CA LEU A 73 8.57 0.23 13.32
C LEU A 73 9.88 1.01 13.44
N ARG A 74 9.84 2.29 13.82
CA ARG A 74 11.04 3.12 13.96
C ARG A 74 12.03 2.55 14.99
N PRO A 75 11.64 2.22 16.24
CA PRO A 75 12.57 1.61 17.19
C PRO A 75 13.17 0.29 16.67
N PHE A 76 12.38 -0.52 15.95
CA PHE A 76 12.88 -1.74 15.32
C PHE A 76 13.92 -1.43 14.24
N THR A 77 13.65 -0.49 13.33
CA THR A 77 14.61 -0.15 12.26
C THR A 77 15.87 0.54 12.76
N ASP A 78 15.80 1.21 13.90
CA ASP A 78 16.95 1.86 14.55
C ASP A 78 17.81 0.86 15.33
N THR A 79 17.27 -0.31 15.69
CA THR A 79 17.97 -1.36 16.43
C THR A 79 18.39 -2.52 15.53
N LEU A 80 19.68 -2.65 15.26
CA LEU A 80 20.22 -3.71 14.38
C LEU A 80 20.39 -5.08 15.07
N THR A 81 19.95 -5.23 16.33
CA THR A 81 20.26 -6.40 17.15
C THR A 81 19.36 -7.60 16.87
N ASN A 82 18.10 -7.37 16.49
CA ASN A 82 17.14 -8.43 16.19
C ASN A 82 16.67 -8.34 14.73
N PRO A 83 16.92 -9.36 13.89
CA PRO A 83 16.48 -9.33 12.49
C PRO A 83 14.98 -9.59 12.31
N ILE A 84 14.25 -9.93 13.39
CA ILE A 84 12.84 -10.34 13.36
C ILE A 84 12.03 -9.42 14.28
N LEU A 85 11.02 -8.77 13.72
CA LEU A 85 10.00 -8.05 14.48
C LEU A 85 8.80 -8.98 14.72
N VAL A 86 8.44 -9.18 15.98
CA VAL A 86 7.24 -9.94 16.36
C VAL A 86 6.20 -8.96 16.89
N ILE A 87 5.07 -8.87 16.19
CA ILE A 87 3.92 -8.06 16.61
C ILE A 87 2.89 -9.01 17.23
N PRO A 88 2.52 -8.84 18.51
CA PRO A 88 1.69 -9.82 19.23
C PRO A 88 0.22 -9.78 18.81
N SER A 89 -0.24 -8.70 18.19
CA SER A 89 -1.62 -8.50 17.74
C SER A 89 -1.66 -7.85 16.36
N ILE A 90 -2.77 -8.05 15.64
CA ILE A 90 -2.99 -7.41 14.36
C ILE A 90 -3.11 -5.89 14.57
N PRO A 91 -2.30 -5.05 13.90
CA PRO A 91 -2.44 -3.60 14.03
C PRO A 91 -3.74 -3.13 13.40
N SER A 92 -4.41 -2.14 14.02
CA SER A 92 -5.62 -1.51 13.45
C SER A 92 -5.38 -0.92 12.07
N CYS A 93 -4.17 -0.43 11.81
CA CYS A 93 -3.77 0.10 10.51
C CYS A 93 -3.33 -0.99 9.51
N LEU A 94 -3.63 -2.29 9.72
CA LEU A 94 -3.10 -3.39 8.90
C LEU A 94 -3.32 -3.16 7.39
N LEU A 95 -4.52 -2.69 7.01
CA LEU A 95 -4.85 -2.42 5.60
C LEU A 95 -3.93 -1.34 5.01
N ALA A 96 -3.83 -0.20 5.71
CA ALA A 96 -3.00 0.92 5.29
C ALA A 96 -1.50 0.56 5.31
N LEU A 97 -1.07 -0.18 6.34
CA LEU A 97 0.29 -0.69 6.49
C LEU A 97 0.66 -1.63 5.35
N THR A 98 -0.23 -2.55 4.98
CA THR A 98 0.01 -3.50 3.90
C THR A 98 0.13 -2.79 2.55
N GLY A 99 -0.80 -1.89 2.24
CA GLY A 99 -0.73 -1.09 1.00
C GLY A 99 0.53 -0.24 0.93
N TRP A 100 0.94 0.35 2.05
CA TRP A 100 2.18 1.14 2.15
C TRP A 100 3.44 0.29 1.97
N LEU A 101 3.54 -0.86 2.65
CA LEU A 101 4.69 -1.78 2.54
C LEU A 101 4.81 -2.40 1.15
N LEU A 102 3.68 -2.60 0.45
CA LEU A 102 3.63 -3.03 -0.94
C LEU A 102 3.79 -1.87 -1.93
N GLU A 103 4.03 -0.65 -1.41
CA GLU A 103 4.29 0.57 -2.17
C GLU A 103 3.18 0.95 -3.15
N TYR A 104 1.94 0.62 -2.81
CA TYR A 104 0.79 1.01 -3.61
C TYR A 104 0.65 2.54 -3.60
N PRO A 105 0.47 3.16 -4.77
CA PRO A 105 0.25 4.61 -4.86
C PRO A 105 -1.09 5.02 -4.23
N THR A 106 -2.06 4.11 -4.23
CA THR A 106 -3.35 4.26 -3.57
C THR A 106 -3.43 3.30 -2.39
N ILE A 107 -3.57 3.85 -1.19
CA ILE A 107 -3.58 3.12 0.08
C ILE A 107 -4.97 3.23 0.70
N TYR A 108 -5.63 2.09 0.86
CA TYR A 108 -6.91 2.04 1.54
C TYR A 108 -6.74 2.08 3.06
N VAL A 109 -7.67 2.76 3.71
CA VAL A 109 -7.67 3.00 5.15
C VAL A 109 -9.03 2.60 5.66
N GLN A 110 -9.04 1.83 6.73
CA GLN A 110 -10.26 1.47 7.43
C GLN A 110 -10.04 1.84 8.89
N ASP A 111 -10.76 2.85 9.37
CA ASP A 111 -10.64 3.31 10.73
C ASP A 111 -11.41 2.36 11.67
N SER A 112 -10.70 1.89 12.69
CA SER A 112 -11.03 0.69 13.45
C SER A 112 -11.77 0.96 14.74
N ASP A 113 -12.41 2.12 14.91
CA ASP A 113 -13.14 2.47 16.16
C ASP A 113 -14.20 1.42 16.56
N GLN A 114 -14.55 0.46 15.70
CA GLN A 114 -15.47 -0.65 15.98
C GLN A 114 -14.82 -2.05 16.04
N ASP A 115 -13.49 -2.17 15.87
CA ASP A 115 -12.80 -3.48 15.89
C ASP A 115 -12.68 -4.08 17.29
N ALA A 116 -13.04 -3.36 18.36
CA ALA A 116 -12.98 -3.89 19.72
C ALA A 116 -13.98 -5.04 19.99
N GLU A 117 -15.05 -5.15 19.19
CA GLU A 117 -16.14 -6.13 19.40
C GLU A 117 -16.32 -7.13 18.26
N ARG A 118 -15.66 -6.95 17.11
CA ARG A 118 -15.81 -7.83 15.95
C ARG A 118 -14.74 -8.90 15.90
N CYS A 119 -15.12 -10.11 15.50
CA CYS A 119 -14.17 -11.18 15.24
C CYS A 119 -13.38 -10.87 13.97
N GLU A 120 -12.09 -11.21 13.97
CA GLU A 120 -11.17 -11.10 12.82
C GLU A 120 -11.68 -11.84 11.54
N TRP A 121 -12.69 -12.70 11.70
CA TRP A 121 -13.32 -13.51 10.66
C TRP A 121 -14.70 -13.02 10.22
N ASP A 122 -15.22 -11.94 10.81
CA ASP A 122 -16.52 -11.42 10.41
C ASP A 122 -16.44 -10.88 8.97
N SER A 123 -17.32 -11.40 8.10
CA SER A 123 -17.38 -11.00 6.71
C SER A 123 -17.65 -9.50 6.62
N ARG A 124 -16.64 -8.73 6.20
CA ARG A 124 -16.80 -7.31 5.92
C ARG A 124 -17.65 -7.18 4.65
N GLY A 125 -18.66 -6.32 4.68
CA GLY A 125 -19.33 -5.89 3.46
C GLY A 125 -18.32 -5.27 2.50
N ASN A 126 -18.63 -5.21 1.21
CA ASN A 126 -17.78 -4.50 0.25
C ASN A 126 -17.63 -3.03 0.70
N CYS A 127 -16.49 -2.70 1.30
CA CYS A 127 -16.16 -1.38 1.83
C CYS A 127 -15.96 -0.32 0.73
N LEU A 128 -15.94 -0.75 -0.54
CA LEU A 128 -15.87 0.12 -1.70
C LEU A 128 -17.24 0.56 -2.21
N GLY A 129 -18.35 0.13 -1.58
CA GLY A 129 -19.68 0.73 -1.76
C GLY A 129 -20.20 0.76 -3.20
N ASN A 130 -20.09 -0.35 -3.94
CA ASN A 130 -20.46 -0.46 -5.36
C ASN A 130 -19.78 0.58 -6.28
N VAL A 131 -18.70 1.21 -5.83
CA VAL A 131 -17.98 2.19 -6.63
C VAL A 131 -17.19 1.49 -7.73
N THR A 132 -17.15 2.15 -8.89
CA THR A 132 -16.37 1.73 -10.03
C THR A 132 -14.88 1.84 -9.72
N LEU A 133 -14.15 0.75 -9.94
CA LEU A 133 -12.70 0.72 -9.72
C LEU A 133 -11.94 0.69 -11.03
N THR A 134 -10.86 1.46 -11.10
CA THR A 134 -9.81 1.26 -12.09
C THR A 134 -8.74 0.37 -11.49
N VAL A 135 -8.53 -0.81 -12.09
CA VAL A 135 -7.46 -1.74 -11.69
C VAL A 135 -6.25 -1.50 -12.57
N VAL A 136 -5.10 -1.21 -11.96
CA VAL A 136 -3.80 -1.10 -12.60
C VAL A 136 -3.00 -2.36 -12.30
N ARG A 137 -2.53 -3.03 -13.35
CA ARG A 137 -1.68 -4.22 -13.22
C ARG A 137 -0.30 -3.94 -13.76
N VAL A 138 0.71 -4.45 -13.08
CA VAL A 138 2.10 -4.41 -13.51
C VAL A 138 2.54 -5.84 -13.74
N LYS A 139 2.95 -6.14 -14.98
CA LYS A 139 3.48 -7.45 -15.37
C LYS A 139 4.86 -7.28 -15.98
N LEU A 140 5.71 -8.27 -15.75
CA LEU A 140 6.92 -8.47 -16.53
C LEU A 140 6.58 -9.20 -17.81
N LEU A 141 7.04 -8.66 -18.94
CA LEU A 141 6.92 -9.30 -20.23
C LEU A 141 8.20 -10.07 -20.57
N GLY A 142 8.05 -11.32 -21.02
CA GLY A 142 9.14 -12.06 -21.65
C GLY A 142 10.25 -12.54 -20.71
N GLY A 143 9.89 -13.30 -19.67
CA GLY A 143 10.88 -14.05 -18.88
C GLY A 143 11.66 -15.08 -19.72
N ASN A 144 12.70 -15.70 -19.14
CA ASN A 144 13.46 -16.78 -19.80
C ASN A 144 12.60 -17.97 -20.28
N ASP A 145 11.39 -18.09 -19.75
CA ASP A 145 10.37 -19.09 -20.11
C ASP A 145 9.33 -18.59 -21.12
N GLY A 146 9.47 -17.35 -21.61
CA GLY A 146 8.55 -16.72 -22.55
C GLY A 146 7.18 -16.37 -21.97
N ARG A 147 7.03 -16.37 -20.65
CA ARG A 147 5.77 -16.08 -19.95
C ARG A 147 5.77 -14.70 -19.33
N ASP A 148 4.57 -14.17 -19.16
CA ASP A 148 4.34 -12.93 -18.42
C ASP A 148 4.17 -13.23 -16.94
N HIS A 149 4.87 -12.47 -16.10
CA HIS A 149 4.87 -12.67 -14.65
C HIS A 149 4.22 -11.47 -13.95
N PRO A 150 3.10 -11.66 -13.22
CA PRO A 150 2.47 -10.57 -12.49
C PRO A 150 3.35 -10.13 -11.32
N LEU A 151 3.53 -8.81 -11.17
CA LEU A 151 4.32 -8.22 -10.08
C LEU A 151 3.44 -7.55 -9.04
N LEU A 152 2.57 -6.69 -9.53
CA LEU A 152 1.78 -5.77 -8.72
C LEU A 152 0.41 -5.63 -9.34
N SER A 153 -0.61 -5.50 -8.51
CA SER A 153 -1.91 -5.04 -8.93
C SER A 153 -2.45 -4.14 -7.84
N PHE A 154 -2.89 -2.94 -8.21
CA PHE A 154 -3.59 -2.05 -7.31
C PHE A 154 -4.85 -1.52 -7.99
N SER A 155 -5.79 -1.02 -7.19
CA SER A 155 -7.01 -0.41 -7.68
C SER A 155 -7.23 0.93 -7.02
N PHE A 156 -7.98 1.79 -7.70
CA PHE A 156 -8.49 3.02 -7.11
C PHE A 156 -9.91 3.33 -7.60
N PRO A 157 -10.74 4.03 -6.80
CA PRO A 157 -12.06 4.48 -7.19
C PRO A 157 -11.95 5.52 -8.32
N SER A 158 -12.57 5.22 -9.46
CA SER A 158 -12.45 6.05 -10.67
C SER A 158 -12.95 7.48 -10.46
N ASP A 159 -13.93 7.67 -9.59
CA ASP A 159 -14.56 8.98 -9.32
C ASP A 159 -13.72 9.86 -8.38
N LEU A 160 -12.76 9.27 -7.64
CA LEU A 160 -11.91 10.00 -6.68
C LEU A 160 -10.55 10.37 -7.25
N VAL A 161 -10.21 9.88 -8.45
CA VAL A 161 -8.91 10.07 -9.08
C VAL A 161 -9.13 10.63 -10.48
N SER A 162 -8.70 11.86 -10.71
CA SER A 162 -8.79 12.46 -12.04
C SER A 162 -7.96 11.67 -13.06
N ALA A 163 -8.33 11.72 -14.34
CA ALA A 163 -7.58 11.04 -15.40
C ALA A 163 -6.09 11.45 -15.43
N THR A 164 -5.80 12.73 -15.15
CA THR A 164 -4.42 13.25 -15.06
C THR A 164 -3.66 12.65 -13.87
N GLU A 165 -4.30 12.55 -12.71
CA GLU A 165 -3.69 11.89 -11.53
C GLU A 165 -3.46 10.41 -11.80
N ALA A 166 -4.44 9.72 -12.37
CA ALA A 166 -4.33 8.30 -12.73
C ALA A 166 -3.14 8.05 -13.68
N ALA A 167 -3.00 8.86 -14.74
CA ALA A 167 -1.84 8.79 -15.64
C ALA A 167 -0.52 9.06 -14.91
N GLY A 168 -0.53 10.00 -13.96
CA GLY A 168 0.61 10.28 -13.09
C GLY A 168 1.00 9.10 -12.20
N LEU A 169 0.03 8.43 -11.58
CA LEU A 169 0.22 7.25 -10.74
C LEU A 169 0.81 6.08 -11.54
N VAL A 170 0.24 5.84 -12.73
CA VAL A 170 0.75 4.83 -13.67
C VAL A 170 2.20 5.13 -14.01
N ARG A 171 2.49 6.30 -14.58
CA ARG A 171 3.84 6.70 -14.98
C ARG A 171 4.88 6.56 -13.86
N LYS A 172 4.56 7.03 -12.65
CA LYS A 172 5.48 6.91 -11.49
C LYS A 172 5.73 5.45 -11.11
N THR A 173 4.69 4.62 -11.20
CA THR A 173 4.83 3.18 -10.99
C THR A 173 5.76 2.59 -12.05
N GLU A 174 5.58 2.93 -13.33
CA GLU A 174 6.46 2.46 -14.41
C GLU A 174 7.92 2.89 -14.19
N GLU A 175 8.16 4.17 -13.92
CA GLU A 175 9.50 4.72 -13.67
C GLU A 175 10.21 3.99 -12.51
N ARG A 176 9.48 3.73 -11.41
CA ARG A 176 10.02 3.04 -10.23
C ARG A 176 10.39 1.59 -10.54
N TYR A 177 9.49 0.83 -11.18
CA TYR A 177 9.74 -0.58 -11.48
C TYR A 177 10.78 -0.75 -12.59
N ALA A 178 10.83 0.16 -13.57
CA ALA A 178 11.89 0.20 -14.57
C ALA A 178 13.27 0.46 -13.93
N ALA A 179 13.38 1.41 -12.99
CA ALA A 179 14.63 1.68 -12.27
C ALA A 179 15.12 0.45 -11.47
N ARG A 180 14.20 -0.30 -10.86
CA ARG A 180 14.53 -1.56 -10.15
C ARG A 180 14.98 -2.65 -11.11
N ALA A 181 14.26 -2.85 -12.20
CA ALA A 181 14.61 -3.85 -13.21
C ALA A 181 15.99 -3.55 -13.84
N ALA A 182 16.28 -2.29 -14.16
CA ALA A 182 17.56 -1.88 -14.73
C ALA A 182 18.76 -2.18 -13.82
N GLY A 183 18.56 -2.14 -12.50
CA GLY A 183 19.59 -2.48 -11.51
C GLY A 183 19.82 -3.98 -11.31
N GLN A 184 19.02 -4.84 -11.93
CA GLN A 184 19.02 -6.28 -11.69
C GLN A 184 19.29 -7.06 -12.98
N GLN A 185 20.42 -7.76 -13.05
CA GLN A 185 20.80 -8.55 -14.24
C GLN A 185 19.77 -9.61 -14.65
N VAL A 186 18.97 -10.08 -13.69
CA VAL A 186 17.90 -11.07 -13.92
C VAL A 186 16.71 -10.51 -14.71
N TRP A 187 16.65 -9.19 -14.93
CA TRP A 187 15.49 -8.48 -15.47
C TRP A 187 15.83 -7.73 -16.77
N VAL A 188 16.96 -8.06 -17.39
CA VAL A 188 17.39 -7.48 -18.67
C VAL A 188 16.41 -7.86 -19.78
N GLY A 189 15.89 -6.88 -20.52
CA GLY A 189 14.99 -7.10 -21.66
C GLY A 189 13.50 -7.25 -21.29
N VAL A 190 13.16 -7.01 -20.03
CA VAL A 190 11.78 -7.17 -19.54
C VAL A 190 10.95 -5.91 -19.78
N GLY A 191 9.84 -6.06 -20.50
CA GLY A 191 8.85 -5.00 -20.71
C GLY A 191 7.89 -4.88 -19.53
N LEU A 192 7.27 -3.71 -19.39
CA LEU A 192 6.25 -3.44 -18.39
C LEU A 192 4.93 -3.18 -19.10
N GLU A 193 3.89 -3.93 -18.76
CA GLU A 193 2.55 -3.65 -19.24
C GLU A 193 1.70 -3.10 -18.10
N VAL A 194 0.99 -2.01 -18.40
CA VAL A 194 -0.03 -1.45 -17.53
C VAL A 194 -1.41 -1.54 -18.16
N GLU A 195 -2.22 -2.45 -17.63
CA GLU A 195 -3.63 -2.59 -18.00
C GLU A 195 -4.52 -1.82 -17.03
N SER A 196 -5.51 -1.10 -17.57
CA SER A 196 -6.61 -0.52 -16.79
C SER A 196 -7.93 -1.25 -17.09
N ALA A 197 -8.55 -1.86 -16.08
CA ALA A 197 -9.89 -2.43 -16.21
C ALA A 197 -10.87 -1.74 -15.26
N CYS A 198 -12.03 -1.38 -15.81
CA CYS A 198 -13.14 -0.80 -15.08
C CYS A 198 -13.98 -1.94 -14.49
N LEU A 199 -13.99 -2.09 -13.17
CA LEU A 199 -14.82 -3.08 -12.48
C LEU A 199 -16.07 -2.40 -11.92
N SER A 200 -17.23 -2.75 -12.46
CA SER A 200 -18.53 -2.40 -11.91
C SER A 200 -19.14 -3.62 -11.22
N PHE A 201 -19.83 -3.39 -10.09
CA PHE A 201 -20.59 -4.45 -9.44
C PHE A 201 -21.77 -4.83 -10.35
N VAL A 202 -21.88 -6.11 -10.68
CA VAL A 202 -23.07 -6.64 -11.36
C VAL A 202 -24.00 -7.13 -10.25
N ALA A 203 -25.10 -6.40 -10.06
CA ALA A 203 -26.16 -6.75 -9.12
C ALA A 203 -26.95 -7.98 -9.59
#